data_AF-A0ABD5LX18-F1
#
_entry.id   AF-A0ABD5LX18-F1
#
_cell.length_a   1.000
_cell.length_b   1.000
_cell.length_c   1.000
_cell.angle_alpha   90.00
_cell.angle_beta   90.00
_cell.angle_gamma   90.00
#
_symmetry.space_group_name_H-M   'P 1'
#
loop_
_entity.id
_entity.type
_entity.pdbx_description
1 polymer ?
#
loop_
_entity_poly.entity_id
_entity_poly.type
_entity_poly.pdbx_seq_one_letter_code
_entity_poly.pdbx_strand_id
1 'polypeptide(L)' 'MLDEILGLFIDEVAKLVPDVVWGALFLLIGLLTATIGVTTLLGVATLGLSPRFGGILTAVGAALVLGVLVARYR' A
#
# COMPACT_ATOMS: atom_id res chain seq x y z
N MET A 1 11.88 23.67 -6.52
CA MET A 1 11.45 23.76 -7.94
C MET A 1 10.87 22.43 -8.43
N LEU A 2 11.53 21.28 -8.20
CA LEU A 2 10.95 19.96 -8.51
C LEU A 2 9.68 19.66 -7.71
N ASP A 3 9.65 20.06 -6.44
CA ASP A 3 8.53 19.78 -5.52
C ASP A 3 7.24 20.51 -5.96
N GLU A 4 7.38 21.68 -6.57
CA GLU A 4 6.29 22.52 -7.06
C GLU A 4 5.71 21.98 -8.38
N ILE A 5 6.60 21.51 -9.28
CA ILE A 5 6.20 20.85 -10.54
C ILE A 5 5.52 19.50 -10.24
N LEU A 6 6.08 18.72 -9.32
CA LEU A 6 5.48 17.45 -8.90
C LEU A 6 4.14 17.67 -8.18
N GLY A 7 4.04 18.70 -7.35
CA GLY A 7 2.78 19.08 -6.69
C GLY A 7 1.68 19.42 -7.69
N LEU A 8 1.97 20.28 -8.68
CA LEU A 8 1.03 20.64 -9.75
C LEU A 8 0.61 19.43 -10.58
N PHE A 9 1.56 18.55 -10.92
CA PHE A 9 1.26 17.35 -11.70
C PHE A 9 0.37 16.37 -10.92
N ILE A 10 0.66 16.15 -9.63
CA ILE A 10 -0.13 15.26 -8.77
C ILE A 10 -1.53 15.83 -8.56
N ASP A 11 -1.67 17.14 -8.35
CA ASP A 11 -2.97 17.79 -8.14
C ASP A 11 -3.86 17.69 -9.38
N GLU A 12 -3.27 17.83 -10.57
CA GLU A 12 -4.01 17.70 -11.83
C GLU A 12 -4.42 16.25 -12.12
N VAL A 13 -3.56 15.28 -11.78
CA VAL A 13 -3.91 13.84 -11.86
C VAL A 13 -4.96 13.48 -10.81
N ALA A 14 -4.90 14.06 -9.62
CA ALA A 14 -5.87 13.84 -8.55
C ALA A 14 -7.27 14.36 -8.92
N LYS A 15 -7.37 15.48 -9.65
CA LYS A 15 -8.66 15.97 -10.19
C LYS A 15 -9.29 15.01 -11.22
N LEU A 16 -8.46 14.27 -11.95
CA LEU A 16 -8.92 13.37 -13.00
C LEU A 16 -9.47 12.05 -12.44
N VAL A 17 -8.97 11.61 -11.28
CA VAL A 17 -9.27 10.30 -10.70
C VAL A 17 -10.15 10.47 -9.46
N PRO A 18 -11.39 9.94 -9.47
CA PRO A 18 -12.28 10.04 -8.32
C PRO A 18 -11.66 9.45 -7.04
N ASP A 19 -11.93 10.04 -5.87
CA ASP A 19 -11.42 9.57 -4.58
C ASP A 19 -11.71 8.08 -4.30
N VAL A 20 -12.84 7.59 -4.80
CA VAL A 20 -13.23 6.18 -4.70
C VAL A 20 -12.23 5.27 -5.44
N VAL A 21 -11.72 5.72 -6.59
CA VAL A 21 -10.73 4.99 -7.39
C VAL A 21 -9.39 4.97 -6.67
N TRP A 22 -8.97 6.08 -6.07
CA TRP A 22 -7.76 6.10 -5.23
C TRP A 22 -7.87 5.15 -4.04
N GLY A 23 -8.99 5.20 -3.30
CA GLY A 23 -9.25 4.29 -2.19
C GLY A 23 -9.22 2.82 -2.64
N ALA A 24 -9.85 2.48 -3.76
CA ALA A 24 -9.81 1.14 -4.32
C ALA A 24 -8.39 0.72 -4.73
N LEU A 25 -7.61 1.60 -5.34
CA LEU A 25 -6.23 1.34 -5.75
C LEU A 25 -5.35 1.03 -4.53
N PHE A 26 -5.45 1.86 -3.48
CA PHE A 26 -4.70 1.67 -2.24
C PHE A 26 -5.11 0.39 -1.51
N LEU A 27 -6.40 0.04 -1.51
CA LEU A 27 -6.87 -1.23 -0.94
C LEU A 27 -6.33 -2.44 -1.69
N LEU A 28 -6.37 -2.42 -3.03
CA LEU A 28 -5.86 -3.50 -3.86
C LEU A 28 -4.36 -3.69 -3.69
N ILE A 29 -3.58 -2.59 -3.74
CA ILE A 29 -2.13 -2.62 -3.54
C ILE A 29 -1.79 -3.07 -2.11
N GLY A 30 -2.50 -2.55 -1.11
CA GLY A 30 -2.31 -2.94 0.29
C GLY A 30 -2.59 -4.43 0.52
N LEU A 31 -3.68 -4.95 -0.05
CA LEU A 31 -4.04 -6.37 0.03
C LEU A 31 -3.01 -7.26 -0.68
N LEU A 32 -2.58 -6.89 -1.89
CA LEU A 32 -1.52 -7.59 -2.61
C LEU A 32 -0.20 -7.60 -1.83
N THR A 33 0.21 -6.46 -1.29
CA THR A 33 1.45 -6.34 -0.52
C THR A 33 1.38 -7.17 0.76
N ALA A 34 0.23 -7.15 1.46
CA ALA A 34 0.01 -7.95 2.66
C ALA A 34 0.03 -9.46 2.35
N THR A 35 -0.64 -9.89 1.28
CA THR A 35 -0.66 -11.31 0.88
C THR A 35 0.71 -11.81 0.45
N ILE A 36 1.50 -11.00 -0.28
CA ILE A 36 2.89 -11.32 -0.62
C ILE A 36 3.74 -11.39 0.66
N GLY A 37 3.57 -10.47 1.60
CA GLY A 37 4.24 -10.49 2.90
C GLY A 37 3.93 -11.75 3.71
N VAL A 38 2.66 -12.13 3.80
CA VAL A 38 2.23 -13.34 4.51
C VAL A 38 2.73 -14.60 3.82
N THR A 39 2.65 -14.69 2.50
CA THR A 39 3.16 -15.85 1.75
C THR A 39 4.67 -15.97 1.83
N THR A 40 5.42 -14.86 1.85
CA THR A 40 6.86 -14.88 2.12
C THR A 40 7.19 -15.26 3.55
N LEU A 41 6.40 -14.84 4.56
CA LEU A 41 6.55 -15.32 5.94
C LEU A 41 6.31 -16.82 6.06
N LEU A 42 5.28 -17.35 5.40
CA LEU A 42 4.99 -18.79 5.37
C LEU A 42 6.08 -19.56 4.61
N GLY A 43 6.58 -19.00 3.50
CA GLY A 43 7.73 -19.53 2.76
C GLY A 43 9.02 -19.51 3.59
N VAL A 44 9.23 -18.48 4.40
CA VAL A 44 10.33 -18.39 5.36
C VAL A 44 10.20 -19.45 6.45
N ALA A 45 9.01 -19.62 7.03
CA ALA A 45 8.76 -20.62 8.07
C ALA A 45 8.95 -22.06 7.58
N THR A 46 8.82 -22.29 6.27
CA THR A 46 8.95 -23.61 5.63
C THR A 46 10.33 -23.87 5.01
N LEU A 47 11.03 -22.83 4.54
CA LEU A 47 12.30 -22.94 3.80
C LEU A 47 13.51 -22.30 4.51
N GLY A 48 13.34 -21.73 5.71
CA GLY A 48 14.42 -21.17 6.52
C GLY A 48 15.00 -19.83 6.01
N LEU A 49 14.23 -19.09 5.19
CA LEU A 49 14.64 -17.76 4.68
C LEU A 49 14.55 -16.68 5.78
N SER A 50 15.01 -15.45 5.50
CA SER A 50 15.00 -14.35 6.48
C SER A 50 13.58 -13.77 6.70
N PRO A 51 13.03 -13.79 7.93
CA PRO A 51 11.65 -13.38 8.22
C PRO A 51 11.41 -11.87 8.13
N ARG A 52 12.48 -11.07 8.10
CA ARG A 52 12.40 -9.60 8.14
C ARG A 52 11.67 -9.04 6.91
N PHE A 53 11.88 -9.63 5.74
CA PHE A 53 11.31 -9.12 4.49
C PHE A 53 9.79 -9.34 4.43
N GLY A 54 9.33 -10.55 4.74
CA GLY A 54 7.89 -10.85 4.77
C GLY A 54 7.14 -10.08 5.85
N GLY A 55 7.76 -9.86 7.02
CA GLY A 55 7.21 -9.02 8.08
C GLY A 55 6.99 -7.57 7.66
N ILE A 56 8.00 -6.96 7.02
CA ILE A 56 7.92 -5.58 6.51
C ILE A 56 6.81 -5.45 5.46
N LEU A 57 6.76 -6.36 4.48
CA LEU A 57 5.69 -6.33 3.47
C LEU A 57 4.29 -6.48 4.09
N THR A 58 4.15 -7.35 5.08
CA THR A 58 2.87 -7.54 5.77
C THR A 58 2.44 -6.26 6.49
N ALA A 59 3.37 -5.62 7.22
CA ALA A 59 3.10 -4.38 7.93
C ALA A 59 2.75 -3.23 6.98
N VAL A 60 3.49 -3.09 5.87
CA VAL A 60 3.23 -2.06 4.86
C VAL A 60 1.86 -2.28 4.21
N GLY A 61 1.54 -3.52 3.80
CA GLY A 61 0.25 -3.86 3.24
C GLY A 61 -0.91 -3.56 4.21
N ALA A 62 -0.76 -3.92 5.49
CA ALA A 62 -1.74 -3.61 6.52
C ALA A 62 -1.92 -2.10 6.73
N ALA A 63 -0.83 -1.33 6.73
CA ALA A 63 -0.88 0.12 6.88
C ALA A 63 -1.62 0.81 5.71
N LEU A 64 -1.41 0.34 4.48
CA LEU A 64 -2.13 0.83 3.31
C LEU A 64 -3.64 0.58 3.40
N VAL A 65 -4.04 -0.62 3.85
CA VAL A 65 -5.45 -0.97 4.03
C VAL A 65 -6.09 -0.16 5.16
N LEU A 66 -5.42 -0.09 6.33
CA LEU A 66 -5.90 0.65 7.49
C LEU A 66 -5.96 2.16 7.23
N GLY A 67 -5.00 2.71 6.50
CA GLY A 67 -4.99 4.12 6.12
C GLY A 67 -6.23 4.52 5.31
N VAL A 68 -6.61 3.72 4.32
CA VAL A 68 -7.84 3.96 3.55
C VAL A 68 -9.10 3.81 4.41
N LEU A 69 -9.15 2.80 5.28
CA LEU A 69 -10.27 2.61 6.21
C LEU A 69 -10.43 3.82 7.13
N VAL A 70 -9.36 4.28 7.76
CA VAL A 70 -9.39 5.46 8.65
C VAL A 70 -9.82 6.71 7.88
N ALA A 71 -9.32 6.93 6.67
CA ALA A 71 -9.70 8.06 5.83
C ALA A 71 -11.18 8.05 5.43
N ARG A 72 -11.78 6.86 5.28
CA ARG A 72 -13.20 6.70 4.91
C ARG A 72 -14.18 6.89 6.08
N TYR A 73 -13.73 6.67 7.32
CA TYR A 73 -14.54 6.79 8.53
C TYR A 73 -14.34 8.12 9.28
N ARG A 74 -13.62 9.07 8.70
CA ARG A 74 -13.43 10.43 9.22
C ARG A 74 -14.27 11.44 8.44
#